data_AF-A0A6D2KVF8-F1
#
_entry.id   AF-A0A6D2KVF8-F1
#
_cell.length_a   1.000
_cell.length_b   1.000
_cell.length_c   1.000
_cell.angle_alpha   90.00
_cell.angle_beta   90.00
_cell.angle_gamma   90.00
#
_symmetry.space_group_name_H-M   'P 1'
#
loop_
_entity.id
_entity.type
_entity.pdbx_description
1 polymer ?
#
loop_
_entity_poly.entity_id
_entity_poly.type
_entity_poly.pdbx_seq_one_letter_code
_entity_poly.pdbx_strand_id
1 'polypeptide(L)'
;WLKLLLKELPPGMRRLIILNSQVLSVDSLFFKHPDFAVNVRPKNQLVKTTYMNLLLCLIKTLDKPPHSITDTELSNAHSELIELTGAAGFKLDWLKTKLDAISLERKKENADGSRVRKFEEQIHNLKAELNKEKTKSVTSSAKVLSLEQTVSDLKAELNKEKLESDTHAAKVVSLEQTLSDLKDELNKEKGKSDTYADKVVLLEQTLSDLKDELNNEKGKSDTYADKVVSLEQTLSDLRGKQNKNKNKNKKRKLSRK
;
A
#
# COMPACT_ATOMS: atom_id res chain seq x y z
N TRP A 1 -4.41 55.62 80.23
CA TRP A 1 -5.23 54.74 79.39
C TRP A 1 -4.67 53.32 79.22
N LEU A 2 -3.37 53.08 79.05
CA LEU A 2 -2.81 51.70 78.92
C LEU A 2 -2.70 50.87 80.23
N LYS A 3 -2.81 51.49 81.41
CA LYS A 3 -2.76 50.78 82.71
C LYS A 3 -4.06 50.06 83.08
N LEU A 4 -5.17 50.29 82.37
CA LEU A 4 -6.50 49.83 82.79
C LEU A 4 -6.93 48.49 82.19
N LEU A 5 -6.32 48.03 81.08
CA LEU A 5 -6.66 46.72 80.50
C LEU A 5 -5.93 45.54 81.18
N LEU A 6 -4.81 45.79 81.88
CA LEU A 6 -3.93 44.75 82.45
C LEU A 6 -4.34 44.26 83.84
N LYS A 7 -5.47 44.71 84.39
CA LYS A 7 -5.86 44.42 85.79
C LYS A 7 -6.30 42.97 86.02
N GLU A 8 -6.69 42.26 84.96
CA GLU A 8 -7.16 40.86 85.01
C GLU A 8 -6.23 39.88 84.27
N LEU A 9 -4.91 40.14 84.24
CA LEU A 9 -3.96 39.16 83.70
C LEU A 9 -3.84 37.96 84.66
N PRO A 10 -3.73 36.72 84.14
CA PRO A 10 -3.56 35.54 84.98
C PRO A 10 -2.30 35.67 85.85
N PRO A 11 -2.25 34.99 87.01
CA PRO A 11 -1.16 35.09 87.97
C PRO A 11 0.26 34.98 87.37
N GLY A 12 0.42 34.09 86.40
CA GLY A 12 1.68 33.86 85.67
C GLY A 12 2.15 35.06 84.83
N MET A 13 1.24 35.95 84.43
CA MET A 13 1.52 37.06 83.51
C MET A 13 1.52 38.45 84.18
N ARG A 14 1.26 38.53 85.49
CA ARG A 14 1.36 39.79 86.23
C ARG A 14 2.73 40.46 86.04
N ARG A 15 2.70 41.79 85.88
CA ARG A 15 3.85 42.66 85.56
C ARG A 15 4.45 42.48 84.16
N LEU A 16 3.74 41.89 83.19
CA LEU A 16 4.20 41.87 81.80
C LEU A 16 4.34 43.31 81.24
N ILE A 17 5.47 43.60 80.58
CA ILE A 17 5.65 44.81 79.76
C ILE A 17 5.63 44.39 78.30
N ILE A 18 4.79 45.03 77.50
CA ILE A 18 4.72 44.86 76.05
C ILE A 18 4.81 46.22 75.36
N LEU A 19 5.25 46.22 74.10
CA LEU A 19 5.29 47.44 73.31
C LEU A 19 3.86 47.93 73.04
N ASN A 20 3.66 49.23 72.95
CA ASN A 20 2.34 49.81 72.68
C ASN A 20 1.72 49.27 71.37
N SER A 21 2.56 49.02 70.35
CA SER A 21 2.16 48.44 69.07
C SER A 21 1.66 46.99 69.15
N GLN A 22 1.94 46.28 70.25
CA GLN A 22 1.57 44.88 70.43
C GLN A 22 0.35 44.68 71.34
N VAL A 23 -0.15 45.76 71.96
CA VAL A 23 -1.24 45.70 72.95
C VAL A 23 -2.48 45.04 72.39
N LEU A 24 -2.89 45.40 71.18
CA LEU A 24 -4.08 44.83 70.53
C LEU A 24 -3.91 43.35 70.18
N SER A 25 -2.71 42.95 69.73
CA SER A 25 -2.43 41.54 69.42
C SER A 25 -2.45 40.66 70.66
N VAL A 26 -1.89 41.16 71.77
CA VAL A 26 -1.88 40.45 73.05
C VAL A 26 -3.28 40.39 73.66
N ASP A 27 -4.05 41.47 73.59
CA ASP A 27 -5.44 41.51 74.06
C ASP A 27 -6.32 40.52 73.30
N SER A 28 -6.24 40.52 71.97
CA SER A 28 -6.91 39.55 71.10
C SER A 28 -6.51 38.11 71.41
N LEU A 29 -5.25 37.87 71.77
CA LEU A 29 -4.75 36.56 72.15
C LEU A 29 -5.38 36.08 73.47
N PHE A 30 -5.46 36.94 74.49
CA PHE A 30 -6.15 36.61 75.75
C PHE A 30 -7.65 36.39 75.55
N PHE A 31 -8.28 37.13 74.62
CA PHE A 31 -9.70 36.94 74.30
C PHE A 31 -9.97 35.59 73.62
N LYS A 32 -9.16 35.22 72.63
CA LYS A 32 -9.36 33.97 71.85
C LYS A 32 -8.90 32.72 72.58
N HIS A 33 -7.87 32.84 73.40
CA HIS A 33 -7.21 31.71 74.06
C HIS A 33 -6.93 32.03 75.53
N PRO A 34 -7.94 32.23 76.39
CA PRO A 34 -7.76 32.75 77.74
C PRO A 34 -6.87 31.90 78.66
N ASP A 35 -6.75 30.59 78.39
CA ASP A 35 -6.01 29.64 79.21
C ASP A 35 -4.54 29.45 78.79
N PHE A 36 -4.08 30.11 77.72
CA PHE A 36 -2.76 29.87 77.13
C PHE A 36 -1.59 30.16 78.10
N ALA A 37 -1.81 31.05 79.06
CA ALA A 37 -0.77 31.54 79.96
C ALA A 37 -0.98 31.12 81.43
N VAL A 38 -1.81 30.09 81.68
CA VAL A 38 -2.13 29.63 83.04
C VAL A 38 -0.91 29.03 83.76
N ASN A 39 -0.05 28.33 83.04
CA ASN A 39 1.09 27.57 83.60
C ASN A 39 2.46 28.23 83.35
N VAL A 40 2.49 29.55 83.09
CA VAL A 40 3.72 30.27 82.76
C VAL A 40 4.72 30.23 83.92
N ARG A 41 5.90 29.67 83.67
CA ARG A 41 6.97 29.45 84.65
C ARG A 41 7.90 30.65 84.87
N PRO A 42 8.28 31.44 83.83
CA PRO A 42 9.19 32.56 84.00
C PRO A 42 8.72 33.56 85.06
N LYS A 43 9.56 33.85 86.05
CA LYS A 43 9.29 34.86 87.08
C LYS A 43 9.85 36.24 86.72
N ASN A 44 10.97 36.27 86.00
CA ASN A 44 11.65 37.49 85.57
C ASN A 44 10.83 38.20 84.47
N GLN A 45 10.63 39.50 84.64
CA GLN A 45 9.81 40.34 83.77
C GLN A 45 10.35 40.40 82.33
N LEU A 46 11.66 40.59 82.16
CA LEU A 46 12.29 40.66 80.84
C LEU A 46 12.12 39.33 80.10
N VAL A 47 12.29 38.22 80.81
CA VAL A 47 12.13 36.86 80.24
C VAL A 47 10.68 36.62 79.80
N LYS A 48 9.68 37.06 80.58
CA LYS A 48 8.26 37.00 80.15
C LYS A 48 8.02 37.78 78.87
N THR A 49 8.58 38.99 78.76
CA THR A 49 8.48 39.82 77.56
C THR A 49 9.12 39.14 76.35
N THR A 50 10.31 38.53 76.51
CA THR A 50 10.97 37.78 75.44
C THR A 50 10.11 36.62 74.94
N TYR A 51 9.57 35.80 75.84
CA TYR A 51 8.71 34.69 75.44
C TYR A 51 7.39 35.16 74.80
N MET A 52 6.82 36.27 75.25
CA MET A 52 5.64 36.83 74.60
C MET A 52 5.94 37.34 73.19
N ASN A 53 7.08 37.99 72.98
CA ASN A 53 7.49 38.39 71.64
C ASN A 53 7.70 37.18 70.74
N LEU A 54 8.34 36.12 71.25
CA LEU A 54 8.51 34.86 70.53
C LEU A 54 7.17 34.24 70.14
N LEU A 55 6.22 34.19 71.07
CA LEU A 55 4.86 33.69 70.81
C LEU A 55 4.13 34.50 69.74
N LEU A 56 4.22 35.84 69.80
CA LEU A 56 3.60 36.69 68.78
C LEU A 56 4.27 36.51 67.40
N CYS A 57 5.58 36.31 67.36
CA CYS A 57 6.31 35.97 66.13
C CYS A 57 5.84 34.62 65.58
N LEU A 58 5.73 33.59 66.42
CA LEU A 58 5.23 32.28 66.03
C LEU A 58 3.83 32.36 65.44
N ILE A 59 2.90 33.06 66.10
CA ILE A 59 1.54 33.28 65.61
C ILE A 59 1.57 33.95 64.23
N LYS A 60 2.35 35.01 64.08
CA LYS A 60 2.50 35.73 62.82
C LYS A 60 3.05 34.84 61.70
N THR A 61 3.99 33.95 62.03
CA THR A 61 4.54 32.98 61.06
C THR A 61 3.48 31.97 60.64
N LEU A 62 2.68 31.44 61.56
CA LEU A 62 1.62 30.47 61.25
C LEU A 62 0.36 31.10 60.63
N ASP A 63 0.18 32.41 60.72
CA ASP A 63 -0.89 33.14 60.04
C ASP A 63 -0.62 33.37 58.55
N LYS A 64 0.61 33.14 58.09
CA LYS A 64 0.94 33.19 56.66
C LYS A 64 0.23 32.06 55.90
N PRO A 65 -0.08 32.24 54.60
CA PRO A 65 -0.51 31.14 53.75
C PRO A 65 0.48 29.96 53.82
N PRO A 66 0.01 28.70 53.96
CA PRO A 66 0.87 27.53 54.15
C PRO A 66 2.04 27.43 53.16
N HIS A 67 1.82 27.85 51.91
CA HIS A 67 2.81 27.75 50.82
C HIS A 67 3.88 28.86 50.87
N SER A 68 3.63 29.94 51.61
CA SER A 68 4.59 31.03 51.81
C SER A 68 5.51 30.82 53.00
N ILE A 69 5.23 29.81 53.83
CA ILE A 69 6.07 29.41 54.96
C ILE A 69 7.19 28.51 54.43
N THR A 70 8.43 28.96 54.58
CA THR A 70 9.61 28.19 54.18
C THR A 70 9.87 27.00 55.11
N ASP A 71 10.64 26.02 54.66
CA ASP A 71 11.03 24.86 55.49
C ASP A 71 11.81 25.28 56.74
N THR A 72 12.63 26.33 56.62
CA THR A 72 13.35 26.93 57.74
C THR A 72 12.40 27.58 58.74
N GLU A 73 11.42 28.37 58.28
CA GLU A 73 10.40 28.98 59.16
C GLU A 73 9.53 27.93 59.84
N LEU A 74 9.18 26.85 59.14
CA LEU A 74 8.41 25.74 59.71
C LEU A 74 9.22 25.00 60.79
N SER A 75 10.50 24.76 60.55
CA SER A 75 11.41 24.11 61.53
C SER A 75 11.65 24.99 62.75
N ASN A 76 11.80 26.30 62.55
CA ASN A 76 11.92 27.28 63.62
C ASN A 76 10.62 27.32 64.43
N ALA A 77 9.46 27.38 63.78
CA ALA A 77 8.16 27.37 64.45
C ALA A 77 7.95 26.13 65.33
N HIS A 78 8.38 24.95 64.89
CA HIS A 78 8.38 23.74 65.73
C HIS A 78 9.27 23.91 66.97
N SER A 79 10.48 24.43 66.78
CA SER A 79 11.45 24.62 67.87
C SER A 79 10.94 25.65 68.90
N GLU A 80 10.42 26.78 68.42
CA GLU A 80 9.82 27.84 69.24
C GLU A 80 8.61 27.34 70.02
N LEU A 81 7.74 26.53 69.40
CA LEU A 81 6.59 25.94 70.06
C LEU A 81 7.02 24.97 71.19
N ILE A 82 8.06 24.16 70.97
CA ILE A 82 8.63 23.27 72.00
C ILE A 82 9.21 24.09 73.15
N GLU A 83 9.92 25.17 72.87
CA GLU A 83 10.49 26.04 73.90
C GLU A 83 9.40 26.75 74.72
N LEU A 84 8.39 27.31 74.05
CA LEU A 84 7.27 28.02 74.70
C LEU A 84 6.42 27.09 75.57
N THR A 85 6.18 25.85 75.13
CA THR A 85 5.39 24.89 75.88
C THR A 85 6.21 24.20 76.99
N GLY A 86 7.44 23.78 76.69
CA GLY A 86 8.29 23.05 77.62
C GLY A 86 8.98 23.94 78.66
N ALA A 87 9.75 24.93 78.20
CA ALA A 87 10.56 25.78 79.07
C ALA A 87 9.73 26.89 79.71
N ALA A 88 8.89 27.56 78.92
CA ALA A 88 8.10 28.70 79.41
C ALA A 88 6.74 28.29 80.01
N GLY A 89 6.23 27.09 79.71
CA GLY A 89 5.01 26.54 80.31
C GLY A 89 3.71 27.10 79.72
N PHE A 90 3.74 27.66 78.52
CA PHE A 90 2.52 28.07 77.83
C PHE A 90 1.70 26.86 77.38
N LYS A 91 0.38 26.96 77.45
CA LYS A 91 -0.56 25.98 76.92
C LYS A 91 -0.96 26.38 75.50
N LEU A 92 -0.31 25.79 74.50
CA LEU A 92 -0.39 26.20 73.09
C LEU A 92 -0.92 25.08 72.18
N ASP A 93 -1.86 24.26 72.67
CA ASP A 93 -2.40 23.11 71.94
C ASP A 93 -2.98 23.52 70.58
N TRP A 94 -3.63 24.69 70.51
CA TRP A 94 -4.20 25.22 69.28
C TRP A 94 -3.13 25.60 68.23
N LEU A 95 -1.96 26.09 68.65
CA LEU A 95 -0.85 26.36 67.73
C LEU A 95 -0.21 25.07 67.25
N LYS A 96 -0.15 24.04 68.11
CA LYS A 96 0.30 22.71 67.71
C LYS A 96 -0.58 22.13 66.61
N THR A 97 -1.91 22.13 66.81
CA THR A 97 -2.87 21.66 65.80
C THR A 97 -2.75 22.46 64.49
N LYS A 98 -2.57 23.79 64.59
CA LYS A 98 -2.39 24.64 63.41
C LYS A 98 -1.12 24.31 62.63
N LEU A 99 -0.01 24.10 63.34
CA LEU A 99 1.28 23.74 62.76
C LEU A 99 1.24 22.37 62.06
N ASP A 100 0.56 21.40 62.66
CA ASP A 100 0.34 20.08 62.07
C ASP A 100 -0.52 20.16 60.79
N ALA A 101 -1.57 21.00 60.79
CA ALA A 101 -2.42 21.23 59.63
C ALA A 101 -1.65 21.84 58.46
N ILE A 102 -0.84 22.89 58.72
CA ILE A 102 0.05 23.51 57.72
C ILE A 102 1.01 22.47 57.14
N SER A 103 1.62 21.65 57.98
CA SER A 103 2.56 20.59 57.56
C SER A 103 1.89 19.55 56.67
N LEU A 104 0.64 19.18 56.98
CA LEU A 104 -0.13 18.21 56.19
C LEU A 104 -0.54 18.78 54.82
N GLU A 105 -0.99 20.03 54.78
CA GLU A 105 -1.42 20.71 53.56
C GLU A 105 -0.27 20.86 52.56
N ARG A 106 0.90 21.32 53.02
CA ARG A 106 2.11 21.44 52.18
C ARG A 106 2.54 20.08 51.59
N LYS A 107 2.36 18.97 52.32
CA LYS A 107 2.68 17.63 51.82
C LYS A 107 1.73 17.19 50.70
N LYS A 108 0.43 17.49 50.81
CA LYS A 108 -0.56 17.13 49.79
C LYS A 108 -0.30 17.85 48.47
N GLU A 109 -0.07 19.15 48.54
CA GLU A 109 0.17 19.95 47.33
C GLU A 109 1.47 19.55 46.61
N ASN A 110 2.54 19.22 47.33
CA ASN A 110 3.76 18.69 46.71
C ASN A 110 3.51 17.38 45.95
N ALA A 111 2.68 16.49 46.53
CA ALA A 111 2.29 15.25 45.86
C ALA A 111 1.42 15.54 44.62
N ASP A 112 0.48 16.47 44.71
CA ASP A 112 -0.38 16.86 43.59
C ASP A 112 0.41 17.59 42.49
N GLY A 113 1.34 18.48 42.83
CA GLY A 113 2.24 19.15 41.89
C GLY A 113 3.17 18.18 41.15
N SER A 114 3.67 17.14 41.85
CA SER A 114 4.42 16.05 41.21
C SER A 114 3.55 15.28 40.21
N ARG A 115 2.29 14.99 40.57
CA ARG A 115 1.33 14.33 39.68
C ARG A 115 0.98 15.20 38.47
N VAL A 116 0.77 16.50 38.66
CA VAL A 116 0.52 17.46 37.56
C VAL A 116 1.70 17.46 36.59
N ARG A 117 2.93 17.59 37.07
CA ARG A 117 4.13 17.55 36.23
C ARG A 117 4.25 16.26 35.43
N LYS A 118 3.94 15.12 36.05
CA LYS A 118 3.92 13.82 35.37
C LYS A 118 2.86 13.77 34.26
N PHE A 119 1.67 14.30 34.51
CA PHE A 119 0.63 14.37 33.48
C PHE A 119 0.99 15.34 32.35
N GLU A 120 1.62 16.48 32.65
CA GLU A 120 2.11 17.42 31.64
C GLU A 120 3.13 16.76 30.70
N GLU A 121 4.07 15.99 31.25
CA GLU A 121 5.05 15.23 30.45
C GLU A 121 4.39 14.16 29.58
N GLN A 122 3.42 13.42 30.12
CA GLN A 122 2.66 12.43 29.35
C GLN A 122 1.86 13.07 28.21
N ILE A 123 1.20 14.21 28.45
CA ILE A 123 0.46 14.96 27.43
C ILE A 123 1.41 15.43 26.32
N HIS A 124 2.60 15.93 26.69
CA HIS A 124 3.60 16.35 25.72
C HIS A 124 4.06 15.19 24.83
N ASN A 125 4.34 14.02 25.42
CA ASN A 125 4.75 12.82 24.68
C ASN A 125 3.64 12.32 23.75
N LEU A 126 2.40 12.22 24.23
CA LEU A 126 1.25 11.82 23.40
C LEU A 126 1.00 12.77 22.23
N LYS A 127 1.20 14.08 22.45
CA LYS A 127 1.09 15.08 21.38
C LYS A 127 2.16 14.87 20.29
N ALA A 128 3.39 14.53 20.68
CA ALA A 128 4.45 14.23 19.74
C ALA A 128 4.17 12.96 18.92
N GLU A 129 3.68 11.90 19.57
CA GLU A 129 3.27 10.66 18.90
C GLU A 129 2.11 10.88 17.92
N LEU A 130 1.09 11.63 18.33
CA LEU A 130 -0.04 11.98 17.46
C LEU A 130 0.40 12.72 16.20
N ASN A 131 1.31 13.69 16.34
CA ASN A 131 1.85 14.43 15.19
C ASN A 131 2.63 13.52 14.24
N LYS A 132 3.45 12.60 14.78
CA LYS A 132 4.18 11.60 14.00
C LYS A 132 3.25 10.65 13.25
N GLU A 133 2.14 10.25 13.86
CA GLU A 133 1.17 9.37 13.20
C GLU A 133 0.37 10.13 12.12
N LYS A 134 0.05 11.40 12.36
CA LYS A 134 -0.59 12.27 11.38
C LYS A 134 0.24 12.42 10.10
N THR A 135 1.56 12.58 10.20
CA THR A 135 2.43 12.69 9.02
C THR A 135 2.53 11.40 8.23
N LYS A 136 2.57 10.24 8.91
CA LYS A 136 2.49 8.92 8.26
C LYS A 136 1.14 8.71 7.56
N SER A 137 0.04 9.11 8.19
CA SER A 137 -1.30 9.02 7.61
C SER A 137 -1.41 9.84 6.32
N VAL A 138 -0.91 11.08 6.30
CA VAL A 138 -0.85 11.89 5.07
C VAL A 138 -0.01 11.22 3.99
N THR A 139 1.15 10.66 4.36
CA THR A 139 2.05 9.98 3.42
C THR A 139 1.41 8.73 2.82
N SER A 140 0.71 7.93 3.63
CA SER A 140 0.00 6.72 3.16
C SER A 140 -1.19 7.09 2.28
N SER A 141 -1.96 8.12 2.64
CA SER A 141 -3.05 8.65 1.80
C SER A 141 -2.56 9.09 0.43
N ALA A 142 -1.42 9.78 0.34
CA ALA A 142 -0.83 10.19 -0.94
C ALA A 142 -0.40 8.98 -1.79
N LYS A 143 0.15 7.93 -1.16
CA LYS A 143 0.49 6.68 -1.85
C LYS A 143 -0.75 5.96 -2.38
N VAL A 144 -1.85 5.95 -1.62
CA VAL A 144 -3.12 5.36 -2.07
C VAL A 144 -3.64 6.08 -3.31
N LEU A 145 -3.67 7.42 -3.31
CA LEU A 145 -4.09 8.20 -4.49
C LEU A 145 -3.22 7.91 -5.72
N SER A 146 -1.90 7.78 -5.53
CA SER A 146 -1.00 7.40 -6.62
C SER A 146 -1.29 6.00 -7.17
N LEU A 147 -1.60 5.02 -6.30
CA LEU A 147 -1.95 3.66 -6.72
C LEU A 147 -3.32 3.59 -7.40
N GLU A 148 -4.30 4.37 -6.93
CA GLU A 148 -5.61 4.46 -7.57
C GLU A 148 -5.49 5.01 -9.01
N GLN A 149 -4.61 5.99 -9.21
CA GLN A 149 -4.32 6.51 -10.55
C GLN A 149 -3.68 5.44 -11.45
N THR A 150 -2.64 4.73 -10.97
CA THR A 150 -2.00 3.69 -11.80
C THR A 150 -2.93 2.54 -12.13
N VAL A 151 -3.82 2.14 -11.21
CA VAL A 151 -4.85 1.12 -11.48
C VAL A 151 -5.84 1.60 -12.55
N SER A 152 -6.20 2.88 -12.54
CA SER A 152 -7.08 3.46 -13.56
C SER A 152 -6.43 3.46 -14.94
N ASP A 153 -5.15 3.82 -15.01
CA ASP A 153 -4.37 3.85 -16.25
C ASP A 153 -4.21 2.43 -16.84
N LEU A 154 -3.81 1.45 -16.01
CA LEU A 154 -3.69 0.04 -16.43
C LEU A 154 -5.02 -0.54 -16.90
N LYS A 155 -6.14 -0.15 -16.28
CA LYS A 155 -7.47 -0.59 -16.71
C LYS A 155 -7.83 -0.04 -18.09
N ALA A 156 -7.42 1.18 -18.42
CA ALA A 156 -7.62 1.76 -19.75
C ALA A 156 -6.77 1.02 -20.81
N GLU A 157 -5.51 0.73 -20.51
CA GLU A 157 -4.63 -0.05 -21.39
C GLU A 157 -5.18 -1.46 -21.66
N LEU A 158 -5.62 -2.17 -20.62
CA LEU A 158 -6.23 -3.50 -20.76
C LEU A 158 -7.46 -3.48 -21.68
N ASN A 159 -8.33 -2.47 -21.56
CA ASN A 159 -9.50 -2.34 -22.42
C ASN A 159 -9.12 -2.09 -23.88
N LYS A 160 -8.08 -1.27 -24.13
CA LYS A 160 -7.56 -1.02 -25.46
C LYS A 160 -7.00 -2.30 -26.09
N GLU A 161 -6.18 -3.04 -25.34
CA GLU A 161 -5.58 -4.29 -25.81
C GLU A 161 -6.64 -5.36 -26.10
N LYS A 162 -7.70 -5.41 -25.30
CA LYS A 162 -8.84 -6.30 -25.54
C LYS A 162 -9.54 -6.02 -26.87
N LEU A 163 -9.77 -4.75 -27.20
CA LEU A 163 -10.36 -4.35 -28.49
C LEU A 163 -9.46 -4.70 -29.68
N GLU A 164 -8.15 -4.51 -29.55
CA GLU A 164 -7.18 -4.92 -30.57
C GLU A 164 -7.17 -6.45 -30.73
N SER A 165 -7.25 -7.21 -29.64
CA SER A 165 -7.35 -8.66 -29.66
C SER A 165 -8.62 -9.14 -30.36
N ASP A 166 -9.79 -8.56 -30.03
CA ASP A 166 -11.06 -8.85 -30.69
C ASP A 166 -10.99 -8.55 -32.20
N THR A 167 -10.31 -7.46 -32.57
CA THR A 167 -10.09 -7.09 -33.97
C THR A 167 -9.18 -8.10 -34.69
N HIS A 168 -8.12 -8.57 -34.04
CA HIS A 168 -7.26 -9.62 -34.60
C HIS A 168 -8.01 -10.95 -34.73
N ALA A 169 -8.82 -11.33 -33.75
CA ALA A 169 -9.64 -12.53 -33.80
C ALA A 169 -10.61 -12.49 -35.01
N ALA A 170 -11.27 -11.36 -35.25
CA ALA A 170 -12.13 -11.19 -36.42
C ALA A 170 -11.37 -11.32 -37.75
N LYS A 171 -10.15 -10.78 -37.83
CA LYS A 171 -9.28 -10.94 -39.01
C LYS A 171 -8.88 -12.40 -39.24
N VAL A 172 -8.58 -13.15 -38.18
CA VAL A 172 -8.25 -14.58 -38.26
C VAL A 172 -9.44 -15.37 -38.83
N VAL A 173 -10.65 -15.14 -38.31
CA VAL A 173 -11.87 -15.80 -38.83
C VAL A 173 -12.07 -15.49 -40.32
N SER A 174 -11.86 -14.24 -40.74
CA SER A 174 -11.94 -13.88 -42.15
C SER A 174 -10.89 -14.61 -43.01
N LEU A 175 -9.66 -14.76 -42.53
CA LEU A 175 -8.60 -15.48 -43.23
C LEU A 175 -8.89 -16.98 -43.32
N GLU A 176 -9.37 -17.60 -42.24
CA GLU A 176 -9.79 -19.00 -42.20
C GLU A 176 -10.88 -19.27 -43.25
N GLN A 177 -11.86 -18.38 -43.36
CA GLN A 177 -12.91 -18.48 -44.39
C GLN A 177 -12.31 -18.44 -45.81
N THR A 178 -11.44 -17.47 -46.09
CA THR A 178 -10.81 -17.37 -47.43
C THR A 178 -9.95 -18.59 -47.77
N LEU A 179 -9.29 -19.21 -46.78
CA LEU A 179 -8.52 -20.43 -46.97
C LEU A 179 -9.43 -21.63 -47.28
N SER A 180 -10.61 -21.71 -46.66
CA SER A 180 -11.62 -22.72 -47.00
C SER A 180 -12.11 -22.56 -48.43
N ASP A 181 -12.43 -21.34 -48.84
CA ASP A 181 -12.93 -21.06 -50.19
C ASP A 181 -11.87 -21.42 -51.26
N LEU A 182 -10.60 -21.03 -51.04
CA LEU A 182 -9.49 -21.39 -51.93
C LEU A 182 -9.21 -22.90 -51.97
N LYS A 183 -9.42 -23.61 -50.84
CA LYS A 183 -9.28 -25.07 -50.78
C LYS A 183 -10.31 -25.74 -51.69
N ASP A 184 -11.55 -25.25 -51.68
CA ASP A 184 -12.63 -25.77 -52.52
C ASP A 184 -12.38 -25.50 -54.01
N GLU A 185 -11.90 -24.30 -54.36
CA GLU A 185 -11.48 -23.99 -55.73
C GLU A 185 -10.34 -24.89 -56.23
N LEU A 186 -9.33 -25.13 -55.39
CA LEU A 186 -8.21 -26.02 -55.72
C LEU A 186 -8.69 -27.45 -55.99
N ASN A 187 -9.62 -27.96 -55.17
CA ASN A 187 -10.21 -29.29 -55.37
C ASN A 187 -10.99 -29.37 -56.69
N LYS A 188 -11.71 -28.30 -57.04
CA LYS A 188 -12.45 -28.22 -58.31
C LYS A 188 -11.52 -28.21 -59.52
N GLU A 189 -10.42 -27.45 -59.49
CA GLU A 189 -9.42 -27.46 -60.56
C GLU A 189 -8.70 -28.81 -60.67
N LYS A 190 -8.40 -29.46 -59.55
CA LYS A 190 -7.83 -30.81 -59.55
C LYS A 190 -8.74 -31.81 -60.28
N GLY A 191 -10.04 -31.81 -59.99
CA GLY A 191 -10.99 -32.68 -60.69
C GLY A 191 -11.10 -32.40 -62.19
N LYS A 192 -10.98 -31.14 -62.62
CA LYS A 192 -10.89 -30.80 -64.06
C LYS A 192 -9.62 -31.36 -64.68
N SER A 193 -8.47 -31.21 -64.01
CA SER A 193 -7.19 -31.78 -64.46
C SER A 193 -7.26 -33.30 -64.61
N ASP A 194 -7.86 -33.99 -63.65
CA ASP A 194 -8.05 -35.45 -63.72
C ASP A 194 -8.91 -35.82 -64.95
N THR A 195 -9.99 -35.07 -65.20
CA THR A 195 -10.83 -35.26 -66.40
C THR A 195 -10.06 -35.02 -67.71
N TYR A 196 -9.18 -34.02 -67.75
CA TYR A 196 -8.33 -33.78 -68.92
C TYR A 196 -7.29 -34.89 -69.11
N ALA A 197 -6.70 -35.40 -68.03
CA ALA A 197 -5.77 -36.53 -68.07
C ALA A 197 -6.45 -37.77 -68.67
N ASP A 198 -7.67 -38.10 -68.24
CA ASP A 198 -8.45 -39.21 -68.79
C ASP A 198 -8.71 -39.03 -70.30
N LYS A 199 -9.04 -37.80 -70.74
CA LYS A 199 -9.23 -37.48 -72.17
C LYS A 199 -7.94 -37.65 -72.98
N VAL A 200 -6.78 -37.30 -72.42
CA VAL A 200 -5.48 -37.48 -73.08
C VAL A 200 -5.18 -38.96 -73.27
N VAL A 201 -5.36 -39.78 -72.22
CA VAL A 201 -5.19 -41.24 -72.32
C VAL A 201 -6.09 -41.83 -73.41
N LEU A 202 -7.34 -41.37 -73.48
CA LEU A 202 -8.29 -41.83 -74.50
C LEU A 202 -7.86 -41.42 -75.91
N LEU A 203 -7.35 -40.19 -76.10
CA LEU A 203 -6.79 -39.73 -77.37
C LEU A 203 -5.54 -40.52 -77.76
N GLU A 204 -4.61 -40.77 -76.83
CA GLU A 204 -3.42 -41.60 -77.05
C GLU A 204 -3.79 -43.01 -77.51
N GLN A 205 -4.79 -43.63 -76.88
CA GLN A 205 -5.32 -44.94 -77.27
C GLN A 205 -5.86 -44.90 -78.71
N THR A 206 -6.73 -43.93 -79.03
CA THR A 206 -7.28 -43.81 -80.39
C THR A 206 -6.21 -43.57 -81.46
N LEU A 207 -5.14 -42.82 -81.13
CA LEU A 207 -4.01 -42.61 -82.03
C LEU A 207 -3.23 -43.91 -82.26
N SER A 208 -3.08 -44.75 -81.24
CA SER A 208 -2.48 -46.09 -81.39
C SER A 208 -3.32 -46.99 -82.30
N ASP A 209 -4.63 -47.03 -82.09
CA ASP A 209 -5.54 -47.86 -82.89
C ASP A 209 -5.52 -47.44 -84.38
N LEU A 210 -5.59 -46.13 -84.66
CA LEU A 210 -5.48 -45.59 -86.02
C LEU A 210 -4.11 -45.85 -86.67
N LYS A 211 -3.03 -45.85 -85.87
CA LYS A 211 -1.67 -46.16 -86.32
C LYS A 211 -1.59 -47.62 -86.81
N ASP A 212 -2.19 -48.54 -86.06
CA ASP A 212 -2.24 -49.96 -86.42
C ASP A 212 -3.09 -50.19 -87.68
N GLU A 213 -4.22 -49.49 -87.79
CA GLU A 213 -5.09 -49.55 -88.97
C GLU A 213 -4.37 -49.04 -90.24
N LEU A 214 -3.64 -47.92 -90.14
CA LEU A 214 -2.81 -47.39 -91.22
C LEU A 214 -1.71 -48.37 -91.65
N ASN A 215 -1.05 -49.02 -90.70
CA ASN A 215 -0.02 -50.02 -91.00
C ASN A 215 -0.61 -51.23 -91.73
N ASN A 216 -1.81 -51.67 -91.34
CA ASN A 216 -2.52 -52.76 -92.00
C ASN A 216 -2.90 -52.38 -93.46
N GLU A 217 -3.47 -51.19 -93.68
CA GLU A 217 -3.78 -50.70 -95.03
C GLU A 217 -2.54 -50.54 -95.91
N LYS A 218 -1.44 -50.06 -95.34
CA LYS A 218 -0.16 -49.99 -96.05
C LYS A 218 0.33 -51.38 -96.49
N GLY A 219 0.26 -52.38 -95.61
CA GLY A 219 0.60 -53.76 -95.96
C GLY A 219 -0.28 -54.35 -97.06
N LYS A 220 -1.59 -54.04 -97.07
CA LYS A 220 -2.49 -54.39 -98.18
C LYS A 220 -2.05 -53.71 -99.48
N SER A 221 -1.74 -52.41 -99.45
CA SER A 221 -1.25 -51.66 -100.60
C SER A 221 0.05 -52.25 -101.18
N ASP A 222 1.02 -52.59 -100.33
CA ASP A 222 2.28 -53.20 -100.74
C ASP A 222 2.02 -54.55 -101.43
N THR A 223 1.10 -55.36 -100.88
CA THR A 223 0.67 -56.62 -101.50
C THR A 223 0.01 -56.42 -102.88
N TYR A 224 -0.80 -55.37 -103.03
CA TYR A 224 -1.38 -55.01 -104.33
C TYR A 224 -0.31 -54.54 -105.32
N ALA A 225 0.68 -53.76 -104.87
CA ALA A 225 1.79 -53.31 -105.70
C ALA A 225 2.62 -54.49 -106.23
N ASP A 226 2.93 -55.49 -105.39
CA ASP A 226 3.63 -56.71 -105.81
C ASP A 226 2.85 -57.49 -106.87
N LYS A 227 1.52 -57.60 -106.71
CA LYS A 227 0.64 -58.22 -107.71
C LYS A 227 0.68 -57.47 -109.05
N VAL A 228 0.70 -56.13 -109.02
CA VAL A 228 0.82 -55.30 -110.24
C VAL A 228 2.16 -55.55 -110.93
N VAL A 229 3.28 -55.54 -110.21
CA VAL A 229 4.61 -55.84 -110.77
C VAL A 229 4.64 -57.23 -111.42
N SER A 230 4.07 -58.24 -110.75
CA SER A 230 3.96 -59.59 -111.31
C SER A 230 3.13 -59.61 -112.61
N LEU A 231 2.01 -58.92 -112.65
CA LEU A 231 1.18 -58.78 -113.86
C LEU A 231 1.95 -58.05 -114.98
N GLU A 232 2.66 -56.98 -114.69
CA GLU A 232 3.49 -56.26 -115.68
C GLU A 232 4.60 -57.14 -116.26
N GLN A 233 5.25 -57.96 -115.42
CA GLN A 233 6.26 -58.92 -115.84
C GLN A 233 5.68 -59.98 -116.78
N THR A 234 4.54 -60.59 -116.41
CA THR A 234 3.86 -61.58 -117.27
C THR A 234 3.41 -61.00 -118.61
N LEU A 235 2.94 -59.74 -118.63
CA LEU A 235 2.63 -59.02 -119.85
C LEU A 235 3.86 -58.78 -120.73
N SER A 236 5.01 -58.45 -120.14
CA SER A 236 6.29 -58.30 -120.85
C SER A 236 6.75 -59.62 -121.47
N ASP A 237 6.64 -60.73 -120.76
CA ASP A 237 6.97 -62.05 -121.29
C ASP A 237 6.07 -62.46 -122.45
N LEU A 238 4.76 -62.23 -122.34
CA LEU A 238 3.80 -62.47 -123.42
C LEU A 238 4.12 -61.62 -124.65
N ARG A 239 4.47 -60.34 -124.46
CA ARG A 239 4.92 -59.44 -125.52
C ARG A 239 6.21 -59.95 -126.18
N GLY A 240 7.17 -60.45 -125.39
CA GLY A 240 8.39 -61.08 -125.87
C GLY A 240 8.12 -62.35 -126.70
N LYS A 241 7.21 -63.22 -126.24
CA LYS A 241 6.74 -64.41 -126.97
C LYS A 241 6.07 -64.01 -128.29
N GLN A 242 5.23 -62.98 -128.29
CA GLN A 242 4.58 -62.47 -129.49
C GLN A 242 5.60 -61.95 -130.52
N ASN A 243 6.63 -61.23 -130.09
CA ASN A 243 7.71 -60.75 -130.95
C ASN A 243 8.56 -61.90 -131.53
N LYS A 244 8.90 -62.92 -130.72
CA LYS A 244 9.55 -64.15 -131.22
C LYS A 244 8.68 -64.88 -132.25
N ASN A 245 7.36 -64.94 -132.03
CA ASN A 245 6.43 -65.58 -132.97
C ASN A 245 6.32 -64.79 -134.29
N LYS A 246 6.26 -63.45 -134.24
CA LYS A 246 6.35 -62.58 -135.41
C LYS A 246 7.68 -62.77 -136.17
N ASN A 247 8.81 -62.90 -135.48
CA ASN A 247 10.12 -63.16 -136.10
C ASN A 247 10.26 -64.58 -136.68
N LYS A 248 9.71 -65.62 -136.02
CA LYS A 248 9.62 -66.98 -136.59
C LYS A 248 8.74 -67.01 -137.84
N ASN A 249 7.62 -66.29 -137.85
CA ASN A 249 6.79 -66.13 -139.05
C ASN A 249 7.51 -65.36 -140.17
N LYS A 250 8.34 -64.36 -139.85
CA LYS A 250 9.25 -63.73 -140.84
C LYS A 250 10.30 -64.73 -141.37
N LYS A 251 10.99 -65.50 -140.51
CA LYS A 251 11.98 -66.51 -140.95
C LYS A 251 11.36 -67.66 -141.76
N ARG A 252 10.16 -68.14 -141.42
CA ARG A 252 9.42 -69.13 -142.23
C ARG A 252 9.01 -68.59 -143.59
N LYS A 253 8.80 -67.27 -143.72
CA LYS A 253 8.57 -66.59 -145.00
C LYS A 253 9.87 -66.42 -145.82
N LEU A 254 11.03 -66.30 -145.18
CA LEU A 254 12.34 -66.17 -145.85
C LEU A 254 13.00 -67.52 -146.21
N SER A 255 12.70 -68.61 -145.50
CA SER A 255 13.17 -69.98 -145.82
C SER A 255 12.38 -70.67 -146.94
N ARG A 256 11.43 -69.96 -147.57
CA ARG A 256 10.60 -70.46 -148.68
C ARG A 256 10.80 -69.64 -149.97
N LYS A 257 11.98 -69.06 -150.14
CA LYS A 257 12.42 -68.48 -151.40
C LYS A 257 13.86 -68.87 -151.66
#